data_AF-A0A7L3LGU3-F1
#
_entry.id   AF-A0A7L3LGU3-F1
#
_cell.length_a   1.000
_cell.length_b   1.000
_cell.length_c   1.000
_cell.angle_alpha   90.00
_cell.angle_beta   90.00
_cell.angle_gamma   90.00
#
_symmetry.space_group_name_H-M   'P 1'
#
loop_
_entity.id
_entity.type
_entity.pdbx_description
1 polymer ?
#
loop_
_entity_poly.entity_id
_entity_poly.type
_entity_poly.pdbx_seq_one_letter_code
_entity_poly.pdbx_strand_id
1 'polypeptide(L)'
;AIRYLSKRRQERVQLIGDTLRRGGFDLALLQEVWSERDYSELKVKLGGRYPFSHYFRSGVIGSGLCVFSRFPILDTLLYQYSLNGYPYMLQHGDWFCGKSVGLLIIKISGIIFNVYVTHLHAEYCREKDAYLPHRLVQAWELAQFIRHTSKAADVVLLGGDLNMHPEDVGIRLLRGWTGLRDAFSEASHFEGCEDGCTLVPNNCFTVKSELLPFPLGIRIDYILYKALTSFTVKCPELKTTTGTAPGMDIPFSDHEAVMATLHIHRQGQAGSDTRSNTAPALLDVMTEARTEVEVGLRAAQRQRHWAGRMAVLALLLLLLQAVAALGTLVGLGADQPFPKLSFSLLAFLAIGVLLLATGLHLFHTMEVKMLQGTQEQMRMTMRVLQDRH
;
A
#
# COMPACT_ATOMS: atom_id res chain seq x y z
N ALA A 1 8.40 -10.44 3.71
CA ALA A 1 9.56 -11.35 3.53
C ALA A 1 9.51 -12.15 2.22
N ILE A 2 10.21 -11.70 1.18
CA ILE A 2 10.21 -12.31 -0.16
C ILE A 2 11.08 -13.59 -0.17
N ARG A 3 10.58 -14.66 -0.79
CA ARG A 3 11.26 -15.96 -0.88
C ARG A 3 12.60 -15.80 -1.62
N TYR A 4 13.66 -16.41 -1.09
CA TYR A 4 15.06 -16.35 -1.57
C TYR A 4 15.81 -15.02 -1.39
N LEU A 5 15.12 -13.90 -1.17
CA LEU A 5 15.75 -12.60 -0.89
C LEU A 5 15.85 -12.31 0.61
N SER A 6 14.84 -12.71 1.39
CA SER A 6 14.81 -12.43 2.82
C SER A 6 15.76 -13.31 3.64
N LYS A 7 16.63 -12.64 4.41
CA LYS A 7 17.53 -13.26 5.38
C LYS A 7 16.75 -13.97 6.50
N ARG A 8 17.25 -15.14 6.93
CA ARG A 8 16.71 -15.97 8.03
C ARG A 8 15.17 -16.16 8.00
N ARG A 9 14.58 -16.20 6.79
CA ARG A 9 13.11 -16.18 6.60
C ARG A 9 12.38 -17.27 7.38
N GLN A 10 12.79 -18.52 7.25
CA GLN A 10 12.11 -19.65 7.89
C GLN A 10 12.12 -19.53 9.42
N GLU A 11 13.25 -19.14 9.99
CA GLU A 11 13.38 -18.94 11.43
C GLU A 11 12.44 -17.84 11.93
N ARG A 12 12.37 -16.71 11.21
CA ARG A 12 11.45 -15.60 11.55
C ARG A 12 9.98 -15.99 11.46
N VAL A 13 9.59 -16.71 10.40
CA VAL A 13 8.21 -17.23 10.26
C VAL A 13 7.86 -18.18 11.42
N GLN A 14 8.79 -19.05 11.82
CA GLN A 14 8.59 -19.93 12.97
C GLN A 14 8.44 -19.15 14.28
N LEU A 15 9.28 -18.13 14.51
CA LEU A 15 9.21 -17.26 15.68
C LEU A 15 7.88 -16.50 15.75
N ILE A 16 7.45 -15.89 14.64
CA ILE A 16 6.15 -15.21 14.55
C ILE A 16 5.02 -16.20 14.89
N GLY A 17 5.05 -17.41 14.32
CA GLY A 17 4.05 -18.43 14.61
C GLY A 17 4.04 -18.89 16.07
N ASP A 18 5.20 -18.98 16.74
CA ASP A 18 5.27 -19.32 18.17
C ASP A 18 4.76 -18.20 19.06
N THR A 19 5.11 -16.94 18.75
CA THR A 19 4.62 -15.77 19.47
C THR A 19 3.10 -15.66 19.35
N LEU A 20 2.55 -15.75 18.14
CA LEU A 20 1.09 -15.67 17.94
C LEU A 20 0.34 -16.80 18.63
N ARG A 21 0.90 -18.02 18.63
CA ARG A 21 0.31 -19.18 19.32
C ARG A 21 0.25 -18.98 20.84
N ARG A 22 1.23 -18.29 21.43
CA ARG A 22 1.29 -17.97 22.87
C ARG A 22 0.52 -16.69 23.24
N GLY A 23 0.49 -15.71 22.34
CA GLY A 23 0.18 -14.30 22.63
C GLY A 23 -1.27 -13.93 22.92
N GLY A 24 -2.17 -14.87 23.14
CA GLY A 24 -3.53 -14.60 23.62
C GLY A 24 -4.46 -13.80 22.68
N PHE A 25 -3.98 -13.26 21.57
CA PHE A 25 -4.71 -12.33 20.68
C PHE A 25 -6.00 -12.92 20.09
N ASP A 26 -6.95 -12.04 19.81
CA ASP A 26 -8.21 -12.37 19.13
C ASP A 26 -8.11 -12.35 17.61
N LEU A 27 -7.30 -11.44 17.09
CA LEU A 27 -7.04 -11.22 15.68
C LEU A 27 -5.55 -10.94 15.48
N ALA A 28 -4.97 -11.53 14.43
CA ALA A 28 -3.64 -11.20 13.95
C ALA A 28 -3.74 -10.81 12.47
N LEU A 29 -3.25 -9.61 12.13
CA LEU A 29 -3.26 -9.04 10.79
C LEU A 29 -1.81 -8.95 10.30
N LEU A 30 -1.43 -9.78 9.34
CA LEU A 30 -0.06 -9.86 8.85
C LEU A 30 0.03 -9.28 7.44
N GLN A 31 1.06 -8.47 7.23
CA GLN A 31 1.50 -7.98 5.92
C GLN A 31 2.74 -8.78 5.49
N GLU A 32 3.20 -8.56 4.26
CA GLU A 32 4.50 -9.08 3.82
C GLU A 32 4.65 -10.63 3.83
N VAL A 33 3.56 -11.38 3.96
CA VAL A 33 3.55 -12.86 3.85
C VAL A 33 3.42 -13.23 2.37
N TRP A 34 4.49 -13.02 1.61
CA TRP A 34 4.49 -13.20 0.15
C TRP A 34 4.45 -14.66 -0.32
N SER A 35 4.77 -15.60 0.56
CA SER A 35 4.83 -17.04 0.23
C SER A 35 3.57 -17.74 0.70
N GLU A 36 2.78 -18.30 -0.22
CA GLU A 36 1.62 -19.14 0.13
C GLU A 36 2.02 -20.36 0.98
N ARG A 37 3.25 -20.85 0.80
CA ARG A 37 3.81 -21.91 1.63
C ARG A 37 4.02 -21.43 3.07
N ASP A 38 4.58 -20.24 3.27
CA ASP A 38 4.81 -19.68 4.61
C ASP A 38 3.45 -19.43 5.30
N TYR A 39 2.44 -18.94 4.57
CA TYR A 39 1.06 -18.86 5.07
C TYR A 39 0.50 -20.24 5.46
N SER A 40 0.70 -21.27 4.64
CA SER A 40 0.22 -22.63 4.93
C SER A 40 0.88 -23.21 6.19
N GLU A 41 2.19 -22.98 6.36
CA GLU A 41 2.94 -23.38 7.56
C GLU A 41 2.42 -22.66 8.81
N LEU A 42 2.17 -21.35 8.73
CA LEU A 42 1.55 -20.58 9.81
C LEU A 42 0.13 -21.08 10.13
N LYS A 43 -0.68 -21.35 9.11
CA LYS A 43 -2.06 -21.85 9.27
C LYS A 43 -2.10 -23.17 10.03
N VAL A 44 -1.23 -24.11 9.69
CA VAL A 44 -1.13 -25.38 10.42
C VAL A 44 -0.69 -25.14 11.87
N LYS A 45 0.36 -24.35 12.08
CA LYS A 45 0.90 -24.07 13.42
C LYS A 45 -0.08 -23.33 14.33
N LEU A 46 -0.88 -22.43 13.77
CA LEU A 46 -1.82 -21.58 14.47
C LEU A 46 -3.22 -22.18 14.59
N GLY A 47 -3.55 -23.24 13.84
CA GLY A 47 -4.91 -23.75 13.70
C GLY A 47 -5.61 -24.15 15.02
N GLY A 48 -4.85 -24.56 16.04
CA GLY A 48 -5.41 -24.86 17.36
C GLY A 48 -5.89 -23.63 18.14
N ARG A 49 -5.34 -22.45 17.86
CA ARG A 49 -5.68 -21.18 18.52
C ARG A 49 -6.54 -20.28 17.63
N TYR A 50 -6.22 -20.22 16.33
CA TYR A 50 -6.90 -19.42 15.32
C TYR A 50 -7.48 -20.36 14.25
N PRO A 51 -8.64 -20.97 14.50
CA PRO A 51 -9.24 -21.93 13.58
C PRO A 51 -9.68 -21.28 12.26
N PHE A 52 -9.88 -19.95 12.25
CA PHE A 52 -10.28 -19.20 11.07
C PHE A 52 -9.10 -18.37 10.54
N SER A 53 -8.85 -18.46 9.24
CA SER A 53 -7.81 -17.66 8.60
C SER A 53 -8.12 -17.41 7.14
N HIS A 54 -7.57 -16.33 6.61
CA HIS A 54 -7.72 -15.98 5.20
C HIS A 54 -6.41 -15.41 4.63
N TYR A 55 -6.12 -15.74 3.38
CA TYR A 55 -4.96 -15.26 2.62
C TYR A 55 -5.45 -14.54 1.37
N PHE A 56 -5.18 -13.24 1.26
CA PHE A 56 -5.65 -12.44 0.16
C PHE A 56 -4.71 -12.57 -1.05
N ARG A 57 -5.17 -13.17 -2.14
CA ARG A 57 -4.37 -13.34 -3.36
C ARG A 57 -4.55 -12.14 -4.29
N SER A 58 -3.45 -11.55 -4.77
CA SER A 58 -3.45 -10.37 -5.64
C SER A 58 -2.13 -10.27 -6.40
N GLY A 59 -2.13 -9.62 -7.57
CA GLY A 59 -0.91 -9.38 -8.35
C GLY A 59 -0.15 -10.65 -8.75
N VAL A 60 1.12 -10.48 -9.11
CA VAL A 60 2.00 -11.60 -9.55
C VAL A 60 2.66 -12.27 -8.35
N ILE A 61 3.21 -11.47 -7.42
CA ILE A 61 3.91 -11.96 -6.23
C ILE A 61 2.93 -12.28 -5.08
N GLY A 62 1.75 -11.64 -5.05
CA GLY A 62 0.81 -11.71 -3.93
C GLY A 62 0.46 -10.33 -3.38
N SER A 63 -0.57 -10.25 -2.52
CA SER A 63 -0.81 -9.05 -1.69
C SER A 63 0.09 -9.00 -0.46
N GLY A 64 0.57 -10.18 -0.02
CA GLY A 64 1.28 -10.34 1.25
C GLY A 64 0.37 -10.30 2.48
N LEU A 65 -0.94 -10.13 2.31
CA LEU A 65 -1.89 -9.93 3.40
C LEU A 65 -2.51 -11.26 3.83
N CYS A 66 -2.43 -11.55 5.13
CA CYS A 66 -3.19 -12.65 5.71
C CYS A 66 -3.67 -12.35 7.12
N VAL A 67 -4.74 -13.02 7.52
CA VAL A 67 -5.40 -12.82 8.81
C VAL A 67 -5.62 -14.16 9.49
N PHE A 68 -5.40 -14.19 10.80
CA PHE A 68 -5.72 -15.29 11.69
C PHE A 68 -6.70 -14.79 12.77
N SER A 69 -7.79 -15.52 12.98
CA SER A 69 -8.86 -15.15 13.90
C SER A 69 -9.27 -16.30 14.80
N ARG A 70 -9.51 -15.96 16.07
CA ARG A 70 -10.19 -16.86 17.03
C ARG A 70 -11.68 -17.02 16.71
N PHE A 71 -12.26 -16.07 15.99
CA PHE A 71 -13.69 -15.96 15.74
C PHE A 71 -14.03 -16.25 14.28
N PRO A 72 -15.25 -16.73 13.99
CA PRO A 72 -15.66 -17.02 12.61
C PRO A 72 -15.58 -15.79 11.71
N ILE A 73 -14.90 -15.96 10.57
CA ILE A 73 -14.91 -15.00 9.47
C ILE A 73 -16.20 -15.27 8.67
N LEU A 74 -17.10 -14.30 8.65
CA LEU A 74 -18.41 -14.41 8.00
C LEU A 74 -18.34 -14.10 6.50
N ASP A 75 -17.52 -13.13 6.12
CA ASP A 75 -17.35 -12.72 4.73
C ASP A 75 -15.97 -12.09 4.52
N THR A 76 -15.51 -12.08 3.27
CA THR A 76 -14.23 -11.51 2.86
C THR A 76 -14.36 -10.78 1.52
N LEU A 77 -13.72 -9.63 1.39
CA LEU A 77 -13.63 -8.89 0.13
C LEU A 77 -12.21 -8.35 -0.06
N LEU A 78 -11.72 -8.36 -1.30
CA LEU A 78 -10.42 -7.82 -1.66
C LEU A 78 -10.58 -6.66 -2.64
N TYR A 79 -9.89 -5.56 -2.38
CA TYR A 79 -9.77 -4.44 -3.31
C TYR A 79 -8.29 -4.19 -3.62
N GLN A 80 -7.90 -4.40 -4.87
CA GLN A 80 -6.55 -4.07 -5.35
C GLN A 80 -6.48 -2.59 -5.74
N TYR A 81 -5.44 -1.89 -5.27
CA TYR A 81 -5.26 -0.49 -5.58
C TYR A 81 -4.89 -0.26 -7.05
N SER A 82 -5.32 0.89 -7.57
CA SER A 82 -5.15 1.20 -8.99
C SER A 82 -3.72 1.57 -9.40
N LEU A 83 -2.91 2.10 -8.48
CA LEU A 83 -1.51 2.51 -8.72
C LEU A 83 -0.57 1.85 -7.71
N ASN A 84 0.40 1.07 -8.21
CA ASN A 84 1.31 0.26 -7.39
C ASN A 84 2.80 0.46 -7.73
N GLY A 85 3.18 1.61 -8.30
CA GLY A 85 4.58 1.92 -8.63
C GLY A 85 4.87 1.77 -10.11
N TYR A 86 6.14 1.60 -10.47
CA TYR A 86 6.60 1.58 -11.87
C TYR A 86 7.18 0.21 -12.26
N PRO A 87 6.74 -0.41 -13.39
CA PRO A 87 7.20 -1.74 -13.80
C PRO A 87 8.70 -1.81 -14.13
N TYR A 88 9.28 -0.69 -14.55
CA TYR A 88 10.68 -0.58 -14.92
C TYR A 88 11.61 -0.31 -13.72
N MET A 89 11.06 0.01 -12.54
CA MET A 89 11.82 0.17 -11.31
C MET A 89 11.95 -1.18 -10.59
N LEU A 90 12.72 -2.09 -11.19
CA LEU A 90 12.82 -3.50 -10.73
C LEU A 90 13.28 -3.65 -9.27
N GLN A 91 14.07 -2.68 -8.78
CA GLN A 91 14.54 -2.65 -7.39
C GLN A 91 13.44 -2.24 -6.41
N HIS A 92 12.36 -1.63 -6.90
CA HIS A 92 11.22 -1.17 -6.12
C HIS A 92 10.04 -2.12 -6.37
N GLY A 93 10.02 -3.23 -5.63
CA GLY A 93 9.22 -4.42 -5.92
C GLY A 93 7.70 -4.25 -5.86
N ASP A 94 7.18 -3.11 -5.37
CA ASP A 94 5.75 -2.85 -5.17
C ASP A 94 4.90 -3.06 -6.43
N TRP A 95 5.42 -2.79 -7.63
CA TRP A 95 4.63 -2.95 -8.86
C TRP A 95 4.28 -4.41 -9.15
N PHE A 96 5.16 -5.33 -8.79
CA PHE A 96 4.92 -6.77 -8.93
C PHE A 96 4.03 -7.33 -7.82
N CYS A 97 3.89 -6.56 -6.74
CA CYS A 97 3.01 -6.86 -5.62
C CYS A 97 1.60 -6.31 -5.92
N GLY A 98 0.58 -7.11 -5.63
CA GLY A 98 -0.80 -6.67 -5.77
C GLY A 98 -1.26 -5.90 -4.53
N LYS A 99 -0.64 -4.73 -4.25
CA LYS A 99 -0.98 -3.92 -3.07
C LYS A 99 -2.48 -3.65 -3.04
N SER A 100 -3.07 -3.86 -1.87
CA SER A 100 -4.51 -4.01 -1.72
C SER A 100 -4.96 -3.78 -0.28
N VAL A 101 -6.28 -3.71 -0.10
CA VAL A 101 -6.94 -3.85 1.20
C VAL A 101 -7.84 -5.07 1.18
N GLY A 102 -7.68 -5.93 2.19
CA GLY A 102 -8.58 -7.03 2.49
C GLY A 102 -9.57 -6.64 3.57
N LEU A 103 -10.86 -6.79 3.31
CA LEU A 103 -11.95 -6.69 4.29
C LEU A 103 -12.33 -8.09 4.79
N LEU A 104 -12.53 -8.21 6.10
CA LEU A 104 -13.16 -9.33 6.77
C LEU A 104 -14.36 -8.84 7.58
N ILE A 105 -15.48 -9.56 7.51
CA ILE A 105 -16.60 -9.37 8.43
C ILE A 105 -16.52 -10.45 9.50
N ILE A 106 -16.41 -10.06 10.76
CA ILE A 106 -16.23 -10.97 11.89
C ILE A 106 -17.30 -10.66 12.95
N LYS A 107 -17.87 -11.69 13.57
CA LYS A 107 -18.83 -11.52 14.67
C LYS A 107 -18.22 -11.98 15.99
N ILE A 108 -18.04 -11.04 16.91
CA ILE A 108 -17.46 -11.28 18.24
C ILE A 108 -18.51 -10.90 19.28
N SER A 109 -18.98 -11.86 20.07
CA SER A 109 -19.97 -11.62 21.16
C SER A 109 -21.21 -10.83 20.72
N GLY A 110 -21.69 -11.07 19.50
CA GLY A 110 -22.87 -10.39 18.95
C GLY A 110 -22.60 -9.02 18.29
N ILE A 111 -21.35 -8.57 18.26
CA ILE A 111 -20.90 -7.32 17.64
C ILE A 111 -20.29 -7.64 16.27
N ILE A 112 -20.70 -6.90 15.23
CA ILE A 112 -20.18 -7.03 13.87
C ILE A 112 -18.98 -6.11 13.67
N PHE A 113 -17.83 -6.72 13.39
CA PHE A 113 -16.60 -6.03 13.06
C PHE A 113 -16.36 -6.08 11.56
N ASN A 114 -16.11 -4.92 10.95
CA ASN A 114 -15.44 -4.86 9.66
C ASN A 114 -13.96 -4.57 9.91
N VAL A 115 -13.14 -5.58 9.63
CA VAL A 115 -11.69 -5.55 9.83
C VAL A 115 -11.02 -5.41 8.48
N TYR A 116 -10.22 -4.36 8.32
CA TYR A 116 -9.47 -4.07 7.11
C TYR A 116 -7.99 -4.34 7.40
N VAL A 117 -7.35 -5.13 6.55
CA VAL A 117 -5.89 -5.32 6.54
C VAL A 117 -5.34 -4.74 5.25
N THR A 118 -4.28 -3.94 5.32
CA THR A 118 -3.69 -3.30 4.14
C THR A 118 -2.17 -3.23 4.24
N HIS A 119 -1.53 -3.03 3.10
CA HIS A 119 -0.14 -2.63 2.99
C HIS A 119 -0.05 -1.64 1.83
N LEU A 120 0.24 -0.37 2.11
CA LEU A 120 0.37 0.67 1.08
C LEU A 120 1.74 0.60 0.40
N HIS A 121 1.91 1.35 -0.69
CA HIS A 121 3.17 1.42 -1.43
C HIS A 121 4.29 1.92 -0.53
N ALA A 122 5.51 1.39 -0.65
CA ALA A 122 6.64 1.81 0.18
C ALA A 122 7.15 3.23 -0.13
N GLU A 123 7.71 3.91 0.89
CA GLU A 123 8.52 5.12 0.72
C GLU A 123 9.99 4.74 0.59
N TYR A 124 10.55 4.81 -0.62
CA TYR A 124 11.94 4.43 -0.87
C TYR A 124 12.96 5.56 -0.61
N CYS A 125 12.50 6.82 -0.57
CA CYS A 125 13.35 7.97 -0.35
C CYS A 125 12.53 9.18 0.12
N ARG A 126 12.74 9.62 1.37
CA ARG A 126 12.01 10.75 1.96
C ARG A 126 12.22 12.07 1.20
N GLU A 127 13.44 12.35 0.75
CA GLU A 127 13.77 13.62 0.08
C GLU A 127 13.25 13.69 -1.37
N LYS A 128 13.19 12.54 -2.06
CA LYS A 128 12.84 12.43 -3.49
C LYS A 128 11.80 11.36 -3.71
N ASP A 129 10.62 11.59 -3.16
CA ASP A 129 9.57 10.61 -3.19
C ASP A 129 8.70 10.71 -4.45
N ALA A 130 9.12 9.99 -5.49
CA ALA A 130 8.34 9.86 -6.74
C ALA A 130 7.03 9.05 -6.55
N TYR A 131 6.83 8.42 -5.40
CA TYR A 131 5.69 7.55 -5.12
C TYR A 131 4.66 8.17 -4.20
N LEU A 132 4.86 9.40 -3.69
CA LEU A 132 3.87 10.11 -2.89
C LEU A 132 2.50 10.18 -3.59
N PRO A 133 2.40 10.53 -4.89
CA PRO A 133 1.10 10.56 -5.57
C PRO A 133 0.44 9.18 -5.60
N HIS A 134 1.22 8.10 -5.74
CA HIS A 134 0.68 6.73 -5.70
C HIS A 134 0.16 6.40 -4.30
N ARG A 135 0.92 6.67 -3.23
CA ARG A 135 0.48 6.48 -1.85
C ARG A 135 -0.79 7.27 -1.55
N LEU A 136 -0.92 8.49 -2.08
CA LEU A 136 -2.12 9.32 -1.90
C LEU A 136 -3.33 8.77 -2.65
N VAL A 137 -3.17 8.26 -3.87
CA VAL A 137 -4.26 7.56 -4.57
C VAL A 137 -4.69 6.33 -3.78
N GLN A 138 -3.75 5.52 -3.29
CA GLN A 138 -4.09 4.35 -2.47
C GLN A 138 -4.78 4.71 -1.16
N ALA A 139 -4.30 5.75 -0.46
CA ALA A 139 -4.92 6.24 0.77
C ALA A 139 -6.34 6.75 0.53
N TRP A 140 -6.57 7.46 -0.57
CA TRP A 140 -7.89 7.92 -0.98
C TRP A 140 -8.83 6.75 -1.32
N GLU A 141 -8.35 5.77 -2.09
CA GLU A 141 -9.09 4.56 -2.42
C GLU A 141 -9.44 3.75 -1.17
N LEU A 142 -8.49 3.58 -0.24
CA LEU A 142 -8.71 2.92 1.05
C LEU A 142 -9.78 3.64 1.87
N ALA A 143 -9.69 4.97 1.95
CA ALA A 143 -10.64 5.78 2.70
C ALA A 143 -12.05 5.68 2.12
N GLN A 144 -12.19 5.72 0.79
CA GLN A 144 -13.45 5.53 0.08
C GLN A 144 -13.99 4.10 0.29
N PHE A 145 -13.14 3.09 0.12
CA PHE A 145 -13.50 1.70 0.32
C PHE A 145 -14.09 1.48 1.72
N ILE A 146 -13.36 1.86 2.77
CA ILE A 146 -13.82 1.77 4.17
C ILE A 146 -15.16 2.48 4.35
N ARG A 147 -15.30 3.71 3.85
CA ARG A 147 -16.54 4.49 3.99
C ARG A 147 -17.73 3.81 3.32
N HIS A 148 -17.54 3.17 2.17
CA HIS A 148 -18.61 2.52 1.43
C HIS A 148 -18.96 1.13 1.97
N THR A 149 -18.01 0.40 2.52
CA THR A 149 -18.21 -0.98 3.00
C THR A 149 -18.49 -1.08 4.50
N SER A 150 -18.25 -0.04 5.30
CA SER A 150 -18.40 -0.10 6.78
C SER A 150 -19.80 0.25 7.33
N LYS A 151 -20.77 0.60 6.48
CA LYS A 151 -22.08 1.12 6.93
C LYS A 151 -22.89 0.17 7.83
N ALA A 152 -22.66 -1.14 7.69
CA ALA A 152 -23.37 -2.18 8.46
C ALA A 152 -22.58 -2.72 9.66
N ALA A 153 -21.39 -2.18 9.94
CA ALA A 153 -20.48 -2.69 10.97
C ALA A 153 -20.65 -1.93 12.28
N ASP A 154 -20.79 -2.62 13.41
CA ASP A 154 -20.82 -1.99 14.74
C ASP A 154 -19.47 -1.33 15.08
N VAL A 155 -18.38 -2.01 14.70
CA VAL A 155 -17.00 -1.56 14.92
C VAL A 155 -16.20 -1.72 13.63
N VAL A 156 -15.37 -0.72 13.34
CA VAL A 156 -14.45 -0.73 12.21
C VAL A 156 -13.03 -0.73 12.72
N LEU A 157 -12.21 -1.66 12.24
CA LEU A 157 -10.79 -1.77 12.53
C LEU A 157 -10.01 -1.72 11.22
N LEU A 158 -8.96 -0.92 11.15
CA LEU A 158 -7.97 -0.94 10.09
C LEU A 158 -6.62 -1.26 10.71
N GLY A 159 -5.94 -2.28 10.20
CA GLY A 159 -4.59 -2.63 10.62
C GLY A 159 -3.64 -2.80 9.44
N GLY A 160 -2.42 -2.30 9.59
CA GLY A 160 -1.31 -2.63 8.70
C GLY A 160 -0.34 -1.51 8.47
N ASP A 161 0.58 -1.76 7.54
CA ASP A 161 1.62 -0.85 7.13
C ASP A 161 1.08 0.17 6.12
N LEU A 162 1.02 1.43 6.53
CA LEU A 162 0.55 2.54 5.71
C LEU A 162 1.68 3.28 5.01
N ASN A 163 2.95 2.92 5.26
CA ASN A 163 4.15 3.51 4.63
C ASN A 163 4.17 5.04 4.61
N MET A 164 3.59 5.65 5.64
CA MET A 164 3.48 7.10 5.82
C MET A 164 3.53 7.45 7.29
N HIS A 165 4.18 8.57 7.60
CA HIS A 165 4.28 9.09 8.96
C HIS A 165 2.95 9.65 9.46
N PRO A 166 2.75 9.79 10.78
CA PRO A 166 1.47 10.21 11.35
C PRO A 166 0.95 11.57 10.83
N GLU A 167 1.88 12.50 10.56
CA GLU A 167 1.58 13.84 10.06
C GLU A 167 1.58 13.96 8.53
N ASP A 168 1.92 12.88 7.81
CA ASP A 168 1.88 12.88 6.36
C ASP A 168 0.43 13.02 5.86
N VAL A 169 0.28 13.72 4.74
CA VAL A 169 -1.02 14.08 4.17
C VAL A 169 -1.92 12.87 3.91
N GLY A 170 -1.37 11.71 3.56
CA GLY A 170 -2.17 10.50 3.33
C GLY A 170 -2.79 9.93 4.61
N ILE A 171 -2.08 9.98 5.75
CA ILE A 171 -2.62 9.55 7.06
C ILE A 171 -3.70 10.52 7.54
N ARG A 172 -3.43 11.83 7.44
CA ARG A 172 -4.42 12.86 7.78
C ARG A 172 -5.66 12.75 6.90
N LEU A 173 -5.50 12.51 5.59
CA LEU A 173 -6.61 12.32 4.64
C LEU A 173 -7.44 11.10 5.01
N LEU A 174 -6.79 9.95 5.22
CA LEU A 174 -7.46 8.70 5.58
C LEU A 174 -8.26 8.85 6.88
N ARG A 175 -7.64 9.38 7.94
CA ARG A 175 -8.29 9.57 9.25
C ARG A 175 -9.41 10.59 9.18
N GLY A 176 -9.17 11.75 8.57
CA GLY A 176 -10.17 12.81 8.41
C GLY A 176 -11.38 12.37 7.60
N TRP A 177 -11.17 11.61 6.52
CA TRP A 177 -12.26 11.13 5.67
C TRP A 177 -13.07 9.98 6.29
N THR A 178 -12.39 9.06 6.99
CA THR A 178 -13.04 7.88 7.57
C THR A 178 -13.55 8.09 8.99
N GLY A 179 -13.03 9.07 9.72
CA GLY A 179 -13.26 9.27 11.16
C GLY A 179 -12.55 8.22 12.03
N LEU A 180 -11.59 7.47 11.48
CA LEU A 180 -10.82 6.49 12.25
C LEU A 180 -9.85 7.20 13.20
N ARG A 181 -9.82 6.73 14.46
CA ARG A 181 -8.90 7.19 15.49
C ARG A 181 -7.69 6.27 15.56
N ASP A 182 -6.54 6.85 15.88
CA ASP A 182 -5.28 6.13 15.99
C ASP A 182 -5.16 5.49 17.37
N ALA A 183 -5.01 4.17 17.44
CA ALA A 183 -4.87 3.47 18.71
C ALA A 183 -3.65 3.93 19.50
N PHE A 184 -2.57 4.35 18.83
CA PHE A 184 -1.39 4.87 19.51
C PHE A 184 -1.72 6.18 20.24
N SER A 185 -2.39 7.11 19.57
CA SER A 185 -2.80 8.39 20.16
C SER A 185 -3.89 8.27 21.23
N GLU A 186 -4.74 7.25 21.13
CA GLU A 186 -5.86 7.04 22.07
C GLU A 186 -5.51 6.10 23.24
N ALA A 187 -4.32 5.49 23.24
CA ALA A 187 -3.91 4.53 24.25
C ALA A 187 -3.75 5.20 25.62
N SER A 188 -4.35 4.63 26.66
CA SER A 188 -4.14 5.11 28.05
C SER A 188 -2.74 4.74 28.56
N HIS A 189 -2.19 3.62 28.08
CA HIS A 189 -0.85 3.17 28.38
C HIS A 189 -0.17 2.67 27.11
N PHE A 190 1.08 3.06 26.92
CA PHE A 190 1.93 2.62 25.82
C PHE A 190 3.21 2.00 26.34
N GLU A 191 3.59 0.84 25.80
CA GLU A 191 4.86 0.17 26.06
C GLU A 191 5.54 -0.24 24.73
N GLY A 192 6.78 0.17 24.52
CA GLY A 192 7.59 -0.30 23.40
C GLY A 192 8.52 0.78 22.85
N CYS A 193 8.75 0.76 21.53
CA CYS A 193 9.65 1.70 20.87
C CYS A 193 9.18 3.16 20.99
N GLU A 194 10.13 4.08 21.14
CA GLU A 194 9.88 5.50 21.31
C GLU A 194 9.00 6.05 20.16
N ASP A 195 8.06 6.95 20.50
CA ASP A 195 7.05 7.51 19.59
C ASP A 195 6.19 6.48 18.84
N GLY A 196 6.17 5.22 19.30
CA GLY A 196 5.50 4.13 18.61
C GLY A 196 6.17 3.75 17.29
N CYS A 197 7.46 4.08 17.11
CA CYS A 197 8.20 3.76 15.91
C CYS A 197 8.20 2.24 15.67
N THR A 198 7.93 1.86 14.43
CA THR A 198 7.84 0.45 14.02
C THR A 198 8.97 0.05 13.10
N LEU A 199 9.68 0.99 12.49
CA LEU A 199 10.92 0.72 11.78
C LEU A 199 12.07 1.42 12.51
N VAL A 200 12.87 0.66 13.27
CA VAL A 200 13.84 1.23 14.21
C VAL A 200 15.30 1.10 13.72
N PRO A 201 16.17 2.09 14.01
CA PRO A 201 17.56 2.07 13.54
C PRO A 201 18.42 0.95 14.12
N ASN A 202 18.02 0.35 15.24
CA ASN A 202 18.77 -0.76 15.85
C ASN A 202 18.42 -2.14 15.24
N ASN A 203 17.39 -2.23 14.41
CA ASN A 203 16.96 -3.49 13.82
C ASN A 203 17.91 -3.94 12.69
N CYS A 204 18.39 -5.19 12.69
CA CYS A 204 19.40 -5.65 11.74
C CYS A 204 18.88 -5.89 10.30
N PHE A 205 17.56 -5.83 10.09
CA PHE A 205 16.93 -5.97 8.77
C PHE A 205 16.57 -4.64 8.12
N THR A 206 16.65 -3.51 8.84
CA THR A 206 16.33 -2.19 8.29
C THR A 206 17.45 -1.62 7.42
N VAL A 207 17.07 -0.82 6.42
CA VAL A 207 18.01 -0.11 5.54
C VAL A 207 18.50 1.16 6.25
N LYS A 208 19.75 1.15 6.71
CA LYS A 208 20.30 2.24 7.54
C LYS A 208 20.30 3.60 6.86
N SER A 209 20.52 3.65 5.54
CA SER A 209 20.51 4.90 4.79
C SER A 209 19.13 5.57 4.75
N GLU A 210 18.05 4.79 4.75
CA GLU A 210 16.67 5.32 4.74
C GLU A 210 16.28 5.91 6.11
N LEU A 211 16.86 5.37 7.19
CA LEU A 211 16.61 5.83 8.56
C LEU A 211 17.54 6.96 9.03
N LEU A 212 18.50 7.40 8.21
CA LEU A 212 19.40 8.51 8.57
C LEU A 212 18.67 9.79 9.01
N PRO A 213 17.56 10.21 8.37
CA PRO A 213 16.79 11.38 8.81
C PRO A 213 15.99 11.15 10.09
N PHE A 214 15.90 9.90 10.57
CA PHE A 214 14.97 9.46 11.61
C PHE A 214 15.72 8.72 12.74
N PRO A 215 16.41 9.45 13.62
CA PRO A 215 17.27 8.85 14.64
C PRO A 215 16.53 7.96 15.65
N LEU A 216 15.23 8.19 15.86
CA LEU A 216 14.37 7.36 16.72
C LEU A 216 13.68 6.22 15.95
N GLY A 217 13.71 6.26 14.62
CA GLY A 217 12.92 5.41 13.74
C GLY A 217 11.70 6.10 13.16
N ILE A 218 10.88 5.33 12.45
CA ILE A 218 9.66 5.81 11.81
C ILE A 218 8.46 4.97 12.23
N ARG A 219 7.30 5.64 12.40
CA ARG A 219 6.02 5.00 12.69
C ARG A 219 5.19 4.93 11.42
N ILE A 220 5.05 3.71 10.88
CA ILE A 220 4.35 3.47 9.62
C ILE A 220 3.31 2.34 9.71
N ASP A 221 3.31 1.56 10.80
CA ASP A 221 2.30 0.54 11.07
C ASP A 221 1.25 1.06 12.06
N TYR A 222 -0.02 0.83 11.74
CA TYR A 222 -1.13 1.42 12.49
C TYR A 222 -2.20 0.38 12.81
N ILE A 223 -2.84 0.58 13.97
CA ILE A 223 -4.18 0.06 14.26
C ILE A 223 -5.09 1.27 14.43
N LEU A 224 -5.98 1.50 13.47
CA LEU A 224 -6.98 2.56 13.52
C LEU A 224 -8.36 1.97 13.77
N TYR A 225 -9.21 2.68 14.51
CA TYR A 225 -10.54 2.17 14.82
C TYR A 225 -11.59 3.27 14.95
N LYS A 226 -12.86 2.87 14.77
CA LYS A 226 -14.03 3.65 15.17
C LYS A 226 -15.18 2.73 15.52
N ALA A 227 -16.15 3.27 16.24
CA ALA A 227 -17.42 2.61 16.54
C ALA A 227 -18.55 3.38 15.87
N LEU A 228 -19.63 2.69 15.49
CA LEU A 228 -20.90 3.36 15.21
C LEU A 228 -21.59 3.77 16.52
N THR A 229 -22.58 4.66 16.43
CA THR A 229 -23.20 5.39 17.55
C THR A 229 -23.74 4.53 18.70
N SER A 230 -24.07 3.26 18.46
CA SER A 230 -24.52 2.32 19.50
C SER A 230 -23.39 1.68 20.33
N PHE A 231 -22.13 1.98 20.02
CA PHE A 231 -20.96 1.41 20.68
C PHE A 231 -19.91 2.47 21.03
N THR A 232 -19.13 2.18 22.05
CA THR A 232 -17.88 2.88 22.37
C THR A 232 -16.73 1.92 22.29
N VAL A 233 -15.59 2.44 21.82
CA VAL A 233 -14.32 1.72 21.84
C VAL A 233 -13.32 2.59 22.56
N LYS A 234 -12.63 2.01 23.55
CA LYS A 234 -11.49 2.59 24.25
C LYS A 234 -10.26 1.73 24.02
N CYS A 235 -9.09 2.35 23.96
CA CYS A 235 -7.81 1.66 23.88
C CYS A 235 -7.09 1.80 25.24
N PRO A 236 -7.29 0.88 26.20
CA PRO A 236 -6.55 0.92 27.46
C PRO A 236 -5.04 0.76 27.26
N GLU A 237 -4.62 -0.06 26.30
CA GLU A 237 -3.23 -0.45 26.15
C GLU A 237 -2.86 -0.61 24.68
N LEU A 238 -1.69 -0.08 24.31
CA LEU A 238 -1.01 -0.39 23.06
C LEU A 238 0.44 -0.75 23.33
N LYS A 239 0.94 -1.78 22.65
CA LYS A 239 2.31 -2.26 22.76
C LYS A 239 2.96 -2.36 21.40
N THR A 240 4.28 -2.16 21.35
CA THR A 240 5.12 -2.59 20.24
C THR A 240 6.16 -3.60 20.69
N THR A 241 6.63 -4.46 19.79
CA THR A 241 7.88 -5.19 20.05
C THR A 241 9.06 -4.20 20.05
N THR A 242 10.19 -4.61 20.62
CA THR A 242 11.36 -3.73 20.83
C THR A 242 12.65 -4.32 20.28
N GLY A 243 12.62 -4.77 19.02
CA GLY A 243 13.76 -5.34 18.33
C GLY A 243 13.81 -6.85 18.45
N THR A 244 14.86 -7.36 19.10
CA THR A 244 15.11 -8.81 19.18
C THR A 244 13.99 -9.55 19.90
N ALA A 245 13.53 -10.64 19.31
CA ALA A 245 12.50 -11.49 19.90
C ALA A 245 12.97 -12.02 21.28
N PRO A 246 12.09 -12.12 22.29
CA PRO A 246 12.48 -12.57 23.63
C PRO A 246 13.22 -13.91 23.61
N GLY A 247 14.46 -13.91 24.14
CA GLY A 247 15.32 -15.09 24.20
C GLY A 247 16.03 -15.45 22.88
N MET A 248 15.96 -14.60 21.86
CA MET A 248 16.58 -14.80 20.55
C MET A 248 17.61 -13.72 20.24
N ASP A 249 18.52 -14.00 19.31
CA ASP A 249 19.51 -13.06 18.77
C ASP A 249 18.97 -12.26 17.56
N ILE A 250 17.69 -12.43 17.22
CA ILE A 250 17.09 -11.82 16.02
C ILE A 250 15.75 -11.17 16.28
N PRO A 251 15.44 -10.06 15.58
CA PRO A 251 14.10 -9.51 15.55
C PRO A 251 13.17 -10.36 14.68
N PHE A 252 11.85 -10.20 14.89
CA PHE A 252 10.81 -10.91 14.14
C PHE A 252 10.79 -10.48 12.66
N SER A 253 10.90 -9.18 12.42
CA SER A 253 11.02 -8.55 11.11
C SER A 253 11.91 -7.32 11.20
N ASP A 254 12.13 -6.65 10.09
CA ASP A 254 12.53 -5.24 10.02
C ASP A 254 11.55 -4.30 10.72
N HIS A 255 10.26 -4.64 10.73
CA HIS A 255 9.23 -3.94 11.48
C HIS A 255 8.98 -4.54 12.87
N GLU A 256 8.65 -3.68 13.83
CA GLU A 256 8.09 -4.03 15.12
C GLU A 256 6.58 -4.26 15.01
N ALA A 257 6.07 -5.27 15.72
CA ALA A 257 4.64 -5.59 15.70
C ALA A 257 3.85 -4.62 16.57
N VAL A 258 2.72 -4.11 16.08
CA VAL A 258 1.78 -3.27 16.84
C VAL A 258 0.67 -4.13 17.43
N MET A 259 0.44 -4.00 18.74
CA MET A 259 -0.54 -4.79 19.49
C MET A 259 -1.46 -3.85 20.28
N ALA A 260 -2.75 -3.81 19.96
CA ALA A 260 -3.72 -2.98 20.66
C ALA A 260 -4.75 -3.82 21.40
N THR A 261 -5.02 -3.47 22.65
CA THR A 261 -6.16 -4.00 23.41
C THR A 261 -7.30 -3.00 23.31
N LEU A 262 -8.44 -3.43 22.78
CA LEU A 262 -9.62 -2.58 22.60
C LEU A 262 -10.76 -3.06 23.50
N HIS A 263 -11.31 -2.16 24.30
CA HIS A 263 -12.50 -2.41 25.12
C HIS A 263 -13.73 -1.83 24.43
N ILE A 264 -14.66 -2.71 24.04
CA ILE A 264 -15.88 -2.35 23.33
C ILE A 264 -17.08 -2.46 24.28
N HIS A 265 -17.84 -1.37 24.43
CA HIS A 265 -19.05 -1.34 25.25
C HIS A 265 -20.24 -0.85 24.44
N ARG A 266 -21.38 -1.54 24.55
CA ARG A 266 -22.66 -1.12 23.97
C ARG A 266 -23.22 0.06 24.77
N GLN A 267 -23.62 1.13 24.08
CA GLN A 267 -24.36 2.24 24.69
C GLN A 267 -25.87 1.94 24.70
N GLY A 268 -26.55 2.31 25.79
CA GLY A 268 -28.00 2.14 25.96
C GLY A 268 -28.85 3.25 25.32
N GLN A 269 -28.25 4.39 24.96
CA GLN A 269 -28.89 5.49 24.22
C GLN A 269 -27.88 6.06 23.24
N ALA A 270 -28.29 6.26 21.98
CA ALA A 270 -27.48 6.91 20.96
C ALA A 270 -27.24 8.36 21.38
N GLY A 271 -26.07 8.65 21.93
CA GLY A 271 -25.61 10.04 22.07
C GLY A 271 -25.61 10.68 20.69
N SER A 272 -26.20 11.87 20.57
CA SER A 272 -26.19 12.64 19.33
C SER A 272 -24.75 12.71 18.81
N ASP A 273 -24.54 12.35 17.55
CA ASP A 273 -23.27 12.57 16.85
C ASP A 273 -22.81 14.00 17.16
N THR A 274 -21.79 14.15 18.00
CA THR A 274 -20.94 15.32 17.93
C THR A 274 -20.22 15.20 16.60
N ARG A 275 -20.89 15.64 15.52
CA ARG A 275 -20.25 16.01 14.27
C ARG A 275 -19.15 16.99 14.66
N SER A 276 -17.93 16.49 14.84
CA SER A 276 -16.82 17.35 15.15
C SER A 276 -16.71 18.33 13.99
N ASN A 277 -16.44 19.58 14.32
CA ASN A 277 -16.33 20.69 13.39
C ASN A 277 -15.01 20.57 12.58
N THR A 278 -14.76 19.38 12.01
CA THR A 278 -13.51 18.94 11.34
C THR A 278 -13.53 19.18 9.85
N ALA A 279 -14.66 19.63 9.29
CA ALA A 279 -14.78 19.88 7.87
C ALA A 279 -13.79 20.94 7.33
N PRO A 280 -13.48 22.06 8.02
CA PRO A 280 -12.43 22.97 7.56
C PRO A 280 -11.05 22.29 7.50
N ALA A 281 -10.66 21.56 8.55
CA ALA A 281 -9.39 20.84 8.59
C ALA A 281 -9.31 19.74 7.52
N LEU A 282 -10.40 19.03 7.26
CA LEU A 282 -10.48 18.04 6.19
C LEU A 282 -10.36 18.69 4.80
N LEU A 283 -10.95 19.87 4.60
CA LEU A 283 -10.85 20.62 3.35
C LEU A 283 -9.40 21.04 3.06
N ASP A 284 -8.66 21.48 4.08
CA ASP A 284 -7.24 21.83 3.97
C ASP A 284 -6.40 20.60 3.60
N VAL A 285 -6.60 19.48 4.30
CA VAL A 285 -5.92 18.20 4.01
C VAL A 285 -6.24 17.71 2.59
N MET A 286 -7.49 17.80 2.15
CA MET A 286 -7.88 17.42 0.79
C MET A 286 -7.26 18.34 -0.27
N THR A 287 -7.10 19.63 0.04
CA THR A 287 -6.45 20.60 -0.84
C THR A 287 -4.97 20.26 -1.03
N GLU A 288 -4.27 19.94 0.06
CA GLU A 288 -2.89 19.49 0.07
C GLU A 288 -2.74 18.18 -0.73
N ALA A 289 -3.53 17.16 -0.40
CA ALA A 289 -3.49 15.86 -1.08
C ALA A 289 -3.72 15.99 -2.59
N ARG A 290 -4.70 16.81 -2.99
CA ARG A 290 -5.00 17.08 -4.39
C ARG A 290 -3.84 17.77 -5.11
N THR A 291 -3.12 18.66 -4.42
CA THR A 291 -1.95 19.35 -4.98
C THR A 291 -0.84 18.35 -5.30
N GLU A 292 -0.55 17.44 -4.37
CA GLU A 292 0.45 16.38 -4.59
C GLU A 292 0.04 15.40 -5.71
N VAL A 293 -1.24 15.02 -5.77
CA VAL A 293 -1.78 14.22 -6.88
C VAL A 293 -1.64 14.97 -8.22
N GLU A 294 -1.84 16.29 -8.24
CA GLU A 294 -1.67 17.10 -9.43
C GLU A 294 -0.19 17.21 -9.88
N VAL A 295 0.75 17.28 -8.93
CA VAL A 295 2.19 17.20 -9.21
C VAL A 295 2.51 15.87 -9.90
N GLY A 296 2.01 14.76 -9.34
CA GLY A 296 2.12 13.42 -9.93
C GLY A 296 1.50 13.34 -11.33
N LEU A 297 0.30 13.89 -11.51
CA LEU A 297 -0.40 13.91 -12.80
C LEU A 297 0.42 14.62 -13.88
N ARG A 298 1.00 15.78 -13.57
CA ARG A 298 1.87 16.51 -14.51
C ARG A 298 3.13 15.72 -14.83
N ALA A 299 3.70 15.00 -13.86
CA ALA A 299 4.86 14.14 -14.09
C ALA A 299 4.52 12.96 -15.00
N ALA A 300 3.44 12.23 -14.73
CA ALA A 300 2.94 11.12 -15.53
C ALA A 300 2.60 11.57 -16.97
N GLN A 301 1.97 12.74 -17.12
CA GLN A 301 1.73 13.34 -18.43
C GLN A 301 3.04 13.58 -19.18
N ARG A 302 4.06 14.18 -18.56
CA ARG A 302 5.37 14.37 -19.22
C ARG A 302 5.96 13.04 -19.67
N GLN A 303 5.95 12.02 -18.82
CA GLN A 303 6.46 10.68 -19.18
C GLN A 303 5.69 10.05 -20.33
N ARG A 304 4.35 10.13 -20.32
CA ARG A 304 3.49 9.67 -21.42
C ARG A 304 3.84 10.35 -22.75
N HIS A 305 4.04 11.67 -22.74
CA HIS A 305 4.41 12.42 -23.95
C HIS A 305 5.81 12.07 -24.45
N TRP A 306 6.78 11.94 -23.55
CA TRP A 306 8.13 11.50 -23.90
C TRP A 306 8.14 10.09 -24.50
N ALA A 307 7.48 9.12 -23.86
CA ALA A 307 7.34 7.76 -24.37
C ALA A 307 6.64 7.74 -25.74
N GLY A 308 5.56 8.52 -25.91
CA GLY A 308 4.86 8.63 -27.19
C GLY A 308 5.75 9.21 -28.31
N ARG A 309 6.53 10.26 -28.01
CA ARG A 309 7.49 10.83 -28.97
C ARG A 309 8.56 9.82 -29.37
N MET A 310 9.10 9.06 -28.41
CA MET A 310 10.09 8.02 -28.69
C MET A 310 9.52 6.91 -29.57
N ALA A 311 8.27 6.49 -29.32
CA ALA A 311 7.59 5.51 -30.17
C ALA A 311 7.40 6.02 -31.60
N VAL A 312 6.97 7.28 -31.78
CA VAL A 312 6.82 7.90 -33.12
C VAL A 312 8.17 8.01 -33.83
N LEU A 313 9.23 8.45 -33.15
CA LEU A 313 10.57 8.54 -33.75
C LEU A 313 11.10 7.17 -34.17
N ALA A 314 10.91 6.13 -33.34
CA ALA A 314 11.30 4.77 -33.69
C ALA A 314 10.50 4.23 -34.90
N LEU A 315 9.21 4.54 -34.98
CA LEU A 315 8.38 4.19 -36.13
C LEU A 315 8.83 4.91 -37.41
N LEU A 316 9.12 6.21 -37.33
CA LEU A 316 9.63 6.99 -38.46
C LEU A 316 10.98 6.47 -38.95
N LEU A 317 11.86 6.05 -38.03
CA LEU A 317 13.13 5.43 -38.37
C LEU A 317 12.91 4.10 -39.13
N LEU A 318 12.01 3.25 -38.65
CA LEU A 318 11.66 1.99 -39.34
C LEU A 318 11.05 2.24 -40.73
N LEU A 319 10.19 3.25 -40.87
CA LEU A 319 9.62 3.65 -42.16
C LEU A 319 10.69 4.15 -43.12
N LEU A 320 11.60 5.03 -42.66
CA LEU A 320 12.73 5.49 -43.46
C LEU A 320 13.61 4.33 -43.90
N GLN A 321 13.83 3.36 -43.01
CA GLN A 321 14.56 2.15 -43.32
C GLN A 321 13.83 1.29 -44.37
N ALA A 322 12.52 1.09 -44.24
CA ALA A 322 11.74 0.38 -45.24
C ALA A 322 11.80 1.05 -46.62
N VAL A 323 11.69 2.38 -46.67
CA VAL A 323 11.79 3.17 -47.90
C VAL A 323 13.17 3.05 -48.54
N ALA A 324 14.25 3.16 -47.77
CA ALA A 324 15.61 3.03 -48.31
C ALA A 324 15.91 1.59 -48.79
N ALA A 325 15.41 0.57 -48.09
CA ALA A 325 15.51 -0.82 -48.54
C ALA A 325 14.72 -1.05 -49.84
N LEU A 326 13.52 -0.47 -49.97
CA LEU A 326 12.73 -0.53 -51.20
C LEU A 326 13.41 0.23 -52.35
N GLY A 327 14.02 1.39 -52.08
CA GLY A 327 14.76 2.15 -53.08
C GLY A 327 15.91 1.35 -53.69
N THR A 328 16.67 0.63 -52.86
CA THR A 328 17.75 -0.25 -53.36
C THR A 328 17.22 -1.43 -54.16
N LEU A 329 16.07 -2.01 -53.79
CA LEU A 329 15.38 -3.05 -54.56
C LEU A 329 14.92 -2.57 -55.94
N VAL A 330 14.51 -1.30 -56.06
CA VAL A 330 14.06 -0.67 -57.32
C VAL A 330 15.24 -0.10 -58.12
N GLY A 331 16.49 -0.28 -57.66
CA GLY A 331 17.70 0.09 -58.40
C GLY A 331 18.22 1.51 -58.16
N LEU A 332 17.68 2.24 -57.17
CA LEU A 332 18.25 3.52 -56.73
C LEU A 332 19.56 3.26 -55.97
N GLY A 333 20.69 3.74 -56.50
CA GLY A 333 22.00 3.61 -55.85
C GLY A 333 22.75 2.30 -56.15
N ALA A 334 22.51 1.68 -57.31
CA ALA A 334 23.08 0.39 -57.74
C ALA A 334 24.62 0.30 -57.70
N ASP A 335 25.33 1.43 -57.66
CA ASP A 335 26.80 1.48 -57.68
C ASP A 335 27.47 1.31 -56.30
N GLN A 336 26.70 1.23 -55.20
CA GLN A 336 27.26 1.04 -53.85
C GLN A 336 26.66 -0.17 -53.10
N PRO A 337 27.49 -0.94 -52.35
CA PRO A 337 27.00 -2.08 -51.57
C PRO A 337 26.10 -1.61 -50.41
N PHE A 338 24.87 -2.09 -50.37
CA PHE A 338 23.94 -1.77 -49.27
C PHE A 338 24.43 -2.37 -47.93
N PRO A 339 24.56 -1.59 -46.85
CA PRO A 339 25.11 -2.04 -45.57
C PRO A 339 24.07 -2.87 -44.77
N LYS A 340 23.78 -4.09 -45.25
CA LYS A 340 22.73 -4.98 -44.71
C LYS A 340 22.82 -5.21 -43.20
N LEU A 341 24.02 -5.44 -42.67
CA LEU A 341 24.22 -5.72 -41.24
C LEU A 341 23.85 -4.51 -40.38
N SER A 342 24.43 -3.34 -40.67
CA SER A 342 24.16 -2.10 -39.93
C SER A 342 22.69 -1.72 -39.99
N PHE A 343 22.06 -1.90 -41.14
CA PHE A 343 20.64 -1.64 -41.34
C PHE A 343 19.74 -2.57 -40.52
N SER A 344 20.08 -3.87 -40.50
CA SER A 344 19.35 -4.88 -39.73
C SER A 344 19.51 -4.65 -38.22
N LEU A 345 20.72 -4.33 -37.76
CA LEU A 345 20.97 -3.99 -36.35
C LEU A 345 20.21 -2.73 -35.92
N LEU A 346 20.20 -1.69 -36.75
CA LEU A 346 19.46 -0.46 -36.48
C LEU A 346 17.94 -0.71 -36.47
N ALA A 347 17.44 -1.55 -37.39
CA ALA A 347 16.02 -1.93 -37.41
C ALA A 347 15.63 -2.72 -36.16
N PHE A 348 16.45 -3.68 -35.73
CA PHE A 348 16.23 -4.44 -34.51
C PHE A 348 16.20 -3.52 -33.27
N LEU A 349 17.15 -2.59 -33.17
CA LEU A 349 17.17 -1.58 -32.11
C LEU A 349 15.91 -0.71 -32.15
N ALA A 350 15.51 -0.23 -33.33
CA ALA A 350 14.32 0.59 -33.49
C ALA A 350 13.04 -0.16 -33.11
N ILE A 351 12.91 -1.45 -33.44
CA ILE A 351 11.82 -2.31 -32.97
C ILE A 351 11.83 -2.42 -31.45
N GLY A 352 12.99 -2.66 -30.82
CA GLY A 352 13.11 -2.73 -29.37
C GLY A 352 12.68 -1.43 -28.68
N VAL A 353 13.13 -0.28 -29.20
CA VAL A 353 12.72 1.05 -28.71
C VAL A 353 11.22 1.26 -28.91
N LEU A 354 10.67 0.91 -30.08
CA LEU A 354 9.24 1.04 -30.36
C LEU A 354 8.40 0.24 -29.36
N LEU A 355 8.74 -1.03 -29.11
CA LEU A 355 8.03 -1.89 -28.17
C LEU A 355 8.09 -1.35 -26.74
N LEU A 356 9.29 -0.98 -26.27
CA LEU A 356 9.47 -0.44 -24.92
C LEU A 356 8.74 0.90 -24.76
N ALA A 357 8.91 1.83 -25.70
CA ALA A 357 8.28 3.15 -25.65
C ALA A 357 6.76 3.05 -25.74
N THR A 358 6.22 2.13 -26.54
CA THR A 358 4.78 1.86 -26.60
C THR A 358 4.27 1.30 -25.27
N GLY A 359 4.98 0.33 -24.68
CA GLY A 359 4.64 -0.23 -23.37
C GLY A 359 4.62 0.85 -22.27
N LEU A 360 5.64 1.70 -22.22
CA LEU A 360 5.71 2.85 -21.30
C LEU A 360 4.58 3.86 -21.56
N HIS A 361 4.28 4.15 -22.82
CA HIS A 361 3.19 5.06 -23.18
C HIS A 361 1.83 4.54 -22.70
N LEU A 362 1.56 3.24 -22.87
CA LEU A 362 0.33 2.61 -22.37
C LEU A 362 0.27 2.64 -20.84
N PHE A 363 1.37 2.30 -20.17
CA PHE A 363 1.48 2.35 -18.71
C PHE A 363 1.18 3.77 -18.18
N HIS A 364 1.89 4.80 -18.67
CA HIS A 364 1.67 6.17 -18.23
C HIS A 364 0.31 6.72 -18.68
N THR A 365 -0.33 6.15 -19.70
CA THR A 365 -1.72 6.46 -20.05
C THR A 365 -2.69 5.98 -18.98
N MET A 366 -2.49 4.78 -18.42
CA MET A 366 -3.27 4.29 -17.28
C MET A 366 -3.00 5.14 -16.03
N GLU A 367 -1.74 5.44 -15.75
CA GLU A 367 -1.33 6.27 -14.61
C GLU A 367 -2.00 7.65 -14.64
N VAL A 368 -1.94 8.34 -15.78
CA VAL A 368 -2.61 9.64 -15.99
C VAL A 368 -4.12 9.54 -15.74
N LYS A 369 -4.78 8.48 -16.23
CA LYS A 369 -6.23 8.30 -16.03
C LYS A 369 -6.58 8.11 -14.55
N MET A 370 -5.79 7.32 -13.81
CA MET A 370 -6.04 7.09 -12.38
C MET A 370 -5.81 8.36 -11.56
N LEU A 371 -4.68 9.05 -11.76
CA LEU A 371 -4.37 10.31 -11.07
C LEU A 371 -5.42 11.39 -11.37
N GLN A 372 -5.82 11.53 -12.64
CA GLN A 372 -6.86 12.48 -13.04
C GLN A 372 -8.21 12.13 -12.40
N GLY A 373 -8.61 10.85 -12.42
CA GLY A 373 -9.85 10.41 -11.77
C GLY A 373 -9.86 10.69 -10.27
N THR A 374 -8.76 10.42 -9.57
CA THR A 374 -8.63 10.75 -8.14
C THR A 374 -8.71 12.25 -7.89
N GLN A 375 -8.04 13.07 -8.70
CA GLN A 375 -8.10 14.53 -8.59
C GLN A 375 -9.54 15.05 -8.78
N GLU A 376 -10.28 14.51 -9.74
CA GLU A 376 -11.68 14.86 -10.02
C GLU A 376 -12.60 14.44 -8.86
N GLN A 377 -12.41 13.25 -8.30
CA GLN A 377 -13.14 12.78 -7.11
C GLN A 377 -12.89 13.65 -5.88
N MET A 378 -11.63 14.01 -5.63
CA MET A 378 -11.27 14.93 -4.55
C MET A 378 -11.93 16.29 -4.77
N ARG A 379 -11.89 16.84 -5.99
CA ARG A 379 -12.53 18.11 -6.32
C ARG A 379 -14.05 18.09 -6.10
N MET A 380 -14.72 17.02 -6.53
CA MET A 380 -16.16 16.85 -6.32
C MET A 380 -16.49 16.82 -4.83
N THR A 381 -15.70 16.07 -4.06
CA THR A 381 -15.87 15.94 -2.63
C THR A 381 -15.68 17.27 -1.89
N MET A 382 -14.62 18.01 -2.25
CA MET A 382 -14.35 19.33 -1.65
C MET A 382 -15.51 20.30 -1.86
N ARG A 383 -16.14 20.30 -3.06
CA ARG A 383 -17.34 21.12 -3.31
C ARG A 383 -18.49 20.75 -2.37
N VAL A 384 -18.75 19.44 -2.21
CA VAL A 384 -19.80 18.96 -1.30
C VAL A 384 -19.50 19.32 0.16
N LEU A 385 -18.23 19.34 0.56
CA LEU A 385 -17.83 19.80 1.90
C LEU A 385 -18.03 21.30 2.05
N GLN A 386 -17.71 22.10 1.03
CA GLN A 386 -17.91 23.54 1.02
C GLN A 386 -19.41 23.92 1.05
N ASP A 387 -20.26 23.24 0.28
CA ASP A 387 -21.71 23.52 0.21
C ASP A 387 -22.47 23.13 1.49
N ARG A 388 -21.85 22.34 2.38
CA ARG A 388 -22.42 21.92 3.67
C ARG A 388 -22.14 22.92 4.80
N HIS A 389 -21.32 23.93 4.54
CA HIS A 389 -20.98 25.03 5.44
C HIS A 389 -21.38 26.37 4.81
#